data_AF-A0A959FIM4-F1
#
_entry.id   AF-A0A959FIM4-F1
#
_cell.length_a   1.000
_cell.length_b   1.000
_cell.length_c   1.000
_cell.angle_alpha   90.00
_cell.angle_beta   90.00
_cell.angle_gamma   90.00
#
_symmetry.space_group_name_H-M   'P 1'
#
loop_
_entity.id
_entity.type
_entity.pdbx_description
1 polymer ?
#
loop_
_entity_poly.entity_id
_entity_poly.type
_entity_poly.pdbx_seq_one_letter_code
_entity_poly.pdbx_strand_id
1 'polypeptide(L)'
;MPKNLLIVESPAKAKTIEKFLGKDYMVMSSYGHIRDLAKSDDAVNVANNFEPNYVITPDKKKLVKELKSLVKKVDDVWLATDEDREGEAISWHL
;
A
#
# COMPACT_ATOMS: atom_id res chain seq x y z
N MET A 1 -11.61 16.86 9.13
CA MET A 1 -10.91 15.62 8.77
C MET A 1 -10.32 15.84 7.39
N PRO A 2 -9.12 15.30 7.09
CA PRO A 2 -8.53 15.43 5.76
C PRO A 2 -9.45 14.80 4.72
N LYS A 3 -9.53 15.43 3.54
CA LYS A 3 -10.37 14.97 2.43
C LYS A 3 -9.68 13.90 1.60
N ASN A 4 -8.35 13.87 1.61
CA ASN A 4 -7.55 12.99 0.77
C ASN A 4 -6.70 12.07 1.65
N LEU A 5 -6.56 10.81 1.25
CA LEU A 5 -5.56 9.89 1.78
C LEU A 5 -4.46 9.70 0.73
N LEU A 6 -3.23 10.05 1.09
CA LEU A 6 -2.04 9.78 0.27
C LEU A 6 -1.21 8.67 0.90
N ILE A 7 -0.90 7.62 0.15
CA ILE A 7 -0.13 6.46 0.60
C ILE A 7 1.22 6.49 -0.09
N VAL A 8 2.30 6.48 0.70
CA VAL A 8 3.68 6.34 0.23
C VAL A 8 4.32 5.06 0.75
N GLU A 9 5.44 4.66 0.18
CA GLU A 9 6.18 3.47 0.62
C GLU A 9 6.90 3.62 1.98
N SER A 10 7.50 4.79 2.25
CA SER A 10 8.40 4.96 3.41
C SER A 10 7.91 6.01 4.44
N PRO A 11 8.16 5.80 5.74
CA PRO A 11 7.72 6.73 6.80
C PRO A 11 8.40 8.11 6.73
N ALA A 12 9.63 8.15 6.20
CA ALA A 12 10.37 9.39 6.03
C ALA A 12 9.72 10.30 4.96
N LYS A 13 9.32 9.71 3.83
CA LYS A 13 8.56 10.43 2.78
C LYS A 13 7.22 10.91 3.31
N ALA A 14 6.52 10.09 4.08
CA ALA A 14 5.21 10.45 4.66
C ALA A 14 5.30 11.74 5.49
N LYS A 15 6.25 11.80 6.44
CA LYS A 15 6.48 12.98 7.29
C LYS A 15 6.87 14.23 6.51
N THR A 16 7.57 14.08 5.40
CA THR A 16 8.01 15.20 4.56
C THR A 16 6.85 15.72 3.71
N ILE A 17 6.11 14.85 3.04
CA ILE A 17 4.99 15.21 2.16
C ILE A 17 3.82 15.80 2.96
N GLU A 18 3.53 15.27 4.16
CA GLU A 18 2.47 15.80 5.03
C GLU A 18 2.69 17.28 5.38
N LYS A 19 3.95 17.71 5.57
CA LYS A 19 4.30 19.12 5.80
C LYS A 19 4.03 20.01 4.59
N PHE A 20 4.14 19.48 3.37
CA PHE A 20 3.92 20.23 2.15
C PHE A 20 2.44 20.34 1.78
N LEU A 21 1.68 19.25 1.96
CA LEU A 21 0.27 19.18 1.53
C LEU A 21 -0.71 19.76 2.56
N GLY A 22 -0.33 19.79 3.84
CA GLY A 22 -1.13 20.43 4.89
C GLY A 22 -2.40 19.65 5.26
N LYS A 23 -3.38 20.35 5.84
CA LYS A 23 -4.49 19.75 6.61
C LYS A 23 -5.53 19.00 5.76
N ASP A 24 -5.52 19.18 4.45
CA ASP A 24 -6.46 18.51 3.54
C ASP A 24 -6.04 17.08 3.20
N TYR A 25 -4.80 16.70 3.54
CA TYR A 25 -4.22 15.40 3.26
C TYR A 25 -3.88 14.66 4.55
N MET A 26 -4.24 13.39 4.60
CA MET A 26 -3.66 12.41 5.50
C MET A 26 -2.58 11.65 4.74
N VAL A 27 -1.35 11.61 5.25
CA VAL A 27 -0.26 10.88 4.59
C VAL A 27 0.11 9.64 5.40
N MET A 28 -0.09 8.46 4.81
CA MET A 28 0.21 7.17 5.42
C MET A 28 1.37 6.48 4.69
N SER A 29 2.11 5.63 5.42
CA SER A 29 3.18 4.80 4.86
C SER A 29 2.73 3.34 4.78
N SER A 30 2.94 2.67 3.65
CA SER A 30 2.77 1.22 3.50
C SER A 30 3.91 0.43 4.19
N TYR A 31 5.03 1.11 4.47
CA TYR A 31 6.27 0.51 4.97
C TYR A 31 6.80 -0.55 3.97
N GLY A 32 6.76 -0.23 2.67
CA GLY A 32 7.07 -1.13 1.56
C GLY A 32 5.91 -2.02 1.15
N HIS A 33 6.22 -3.25 0.72
CA HIS A 33 5.23 -4.24 0.27
C HIS A 33 4.24 -4.62 1.39
N ILE A 34 2.97 -4.79 1.02
CA ILE A 34 1.90 -5.28 1.92
C ILE A 34 1.46 -6.71 1.62
N ARG A 35 1.84 -7.22 0.44
CA ARG A 35 1.58 -8.57 -0.03
C ARG A 35 2.90 -9.20 -0.48
N ASP A 36 2.99 -10.51 -0.33
CA ASP A 36 4.09 -11.33 -0.84
C ASP A 36 3.49 -12.66 -1.31
N LEU A 37 4.27 -13.48 -2.01
CA LEU A 37 3.86 -14.84 -2.35
C LEU A 37 3.60 -15.66 -1.08
N ALA A 38 2.62 -16.56 -1.15
CA ALA A 38 2.38 -17.54 -0.11
C ALA A 38 3.68 -18.36 0.15
N LYS A 39 4.00 -18.60 1.43
CA LYS A 39 5.17 -19.39 1.83
C LYS A 39 4.87 -20.89 1.85
N SER A 40 4.36 -21.38 0.73
CA SER A 40 3.88 -22.75 0.55
C SER A 40 4.04 -23.17 -0.92
N ASP A 41 3.84 -24.46 -1.20
CA ASP A 41 4.06 -25.04 -2.54
C ASP A 41 3.08 -24.49 -3.61
N ASP A 42 2.02 -23.79 -3.19
CA ASP A 42 1.00 -23.15 -4.04
C ASP A 42 1.28 -21.65 -4.30
N ALA A 43 2.52 -21.19 -4.09
CA ALA A 43 2.93 -19.80 -4.32
C ALA A 43 2.67 -19.31 -5.77
N VAL A 44 2.89 -20.18 -6.76
CA VAL A 44 2.67 -19.89 -8.17
C VAL A 44 2.04 -21.09 -8.86
N ASN A 45 0.86 -20.90 -9.44
CA ASN A 45 0.18 -21.93 -10.21
C ASN A 45 0.74 -21.96 -11.65
N VAL A 46 1.79 -22.76 -11.86
CA VAL A 46 2.44 -22.93 -13.17
C VAL A 46 1.52 -23.53 -14.23
N ALA A 47 0.50 -24.29 -13.83
CA ALA A 47 -0.48 -24.88 -14.75
C ALA A 47 -1.54 -23.85 -15.19
N ASN A 48 -1.76 -22.79 -14.41
CA ASN A 48 -2.71 -21.72 -14.71
C ASN A 48 -2.00 -20.41 -15.05
N ASN A 49 -1.25 -20.40 -16.15
CA ASN A 49 -0.59 -19.19 -16.67
C ASN A 49 0.27 -18.44 -15.62
N PHE A 50 0.98 -19.19 -14.76
CA PHE A 50 1.83 -18.63 -13.69
C PHE A 50 1.07 -17.72 -12.72
N GLU A 51 -0.22 -17.99 -12.46
CA GLU A 51 -1.01 -17.20 -11.53
C GLU A 51 -0.38 -17.18 -10.12
N PRO A 52 0.00 -16.00 -9.59
CA PRO A 52 0.63 -15.89 -8.28
C PRO A 52 -0.40 -15.88 -7.15
N ASN A 53 -0.12 -16.62 -6.07
CA ASN A 53 -0.89 -16.55 -4.84
C ASN A 53 -0.30 -15.50 -3.89
N TYR A 54 -0.79 -14.26 -4.00
CA TYR A 54 -0.38 -13.16 -3.12
C TYR A 54 -1.18 -13.13 -1.82
N VAL A 55 -0.47 -13.12 -0.69
CA VAL A 55 -1.04 -13.05 0.65
C VAL A 55 -0.57 -11.79 1.38
N ILE A 56 -1.44 -11.20 2.21
CA ILE A 56 -1.03 -10.11 3.10
C ILE A 56 -0.09 -10.68 4.16
N THR A 57 1.11 -10.13 4.26
CA THR A 57 2.09 -10.61 5.25
C THR A 57 1.57 -10.38 6.67
N PRO A 58 1.87 -11.27 7.64
CA PRO A 58 1.27 -11.22 8.98
C PRO A 58 1.44 -9.87 9.70
N ASP A 59 2.61 -9.25 9.53
CA ASP A 59 2.99 -7.95 10.11
C ASP A 59 2.21 -6.77 9.49
N LYS A 60 1.70 -6.93 8.26
CA LYS A 60 0.97 -5.90 7.52
C LYS A 60 -0.54 -5.96 7.68
N LYS A 61 -1.09 -7.03 8.26
CA LYS A 61 -2.55 -7.20 8.45
C LYS A 61 -3.21 -6.04 9.20
N LYS A 62 -2.55 -5.53 10.25
CA LYS A 62 -3.05 -4.39 11.02
C LYS A 62 -3.08 -3.11 10.17
N LEU A 63 -2.00 -2.85 9.44
CA LEU A 63 -1.87 -1.71 8.54
C LEU A 63 -2.94 -1.74 7.44
N VAL A 64 -3.10 -2.89 6.77
CA VAL A 64 -4.13 -3.04 5.73
C VAL A 64 -5.55 -2.82 6.29
N LYS A 65 -5.83 -3.30 7.51
CA LYS A 65 -7.11 -3.05 8.17
C LYS A 65 -7.33 -1.55 8.44
N GLU A 66 -6.28 -0.86 8.87
CA GLU A 66 -6.32 0.58 9.10
C GLU A 66 -6.52 1.37 7.81
N LEU A 67 -5.74 1.10 6.76
CA LEU A 67 -5.87 1.72 5.44
C LEU A 67 -7.30 1.52 4.89
N LYS A 68 -7.85 0.30 4.95
CA LYS A 68 -9.25 0.03 4.56
C LYS A 68 -10.29 0.82 5.36
N SER A 69 -10.00 1.16 6.62
CA SER A 69 -10.88 2.01 7.43
C SER A 69 -10.75 3.49 7.04
N LEU A 70 -9.55 3.94 6.68
CA LEU A 70 -9.29 5.33 6.29
C LEU A 70 -9.84 5.66 4.91
N VAL A 71 -9.68 4.75 3.93
CA VAL A 71 -10.20 4.90 2.56
C VAL A 71 -11.72 5.15 2.55
N LYS A 72 -12.47 4.62 3.52
CA LYS A 72 -13.92 4.83 3.64
C LYS A 72 -14.32 6.22 4.16
N LYS A 73 -13.37 7.03 4.60
CA LYS A 73 -13.59 8.33 5.28
C LYS A 73 -13.04 9.51 4.49
N VAL A 74 -12.48 9.26 3.31
CA VAL A 74 -11.86 10.26 2.43
C VAL A 74 -12.59 10.26 1.08
N ASP A 75 -12.48 11.36 0.37
CA ASP A 75 -13.07 11.53 -0.96
C ASP A 75 -12.18 10.85 -2.02
N ASP A 76 -10.86 11.08 -1.94
CA ASP A 76 -9.87 10.56 -2.89
C ASP A 76 -8.72 9.81 -2.21
N VAL A 77 -8.19 8.81 -2.91
CA VAL A 77 -7.00 8.04 -2.52
C VAL A 77 -5.89 8.24 -3.56
N TRP A 78 -4.74 8.68 -3.09
CA TRP A 78 -3.56 8.97 -3.90
C TRP A 78 -2.48 7.94 -3.60
N LEU A 79 -2.04 7.22 -4.62
CA LEU A 79 -0.91 6.29 -4.50
C LEU A 79 0.34 7.02 -4.99
N ALA A 80 1.25 7.30 -4.07
CA ALA A 80 2.45 8.10 -4.30
C ALA A 80 3.70 7.26 -3.95
N THR A 81 3.76 6.06 -4.52
CA THR A 81 4.96 5.21 -4.52
C THR A 81 6.00 5.75 -5.48
N ASP A 82 7.17 5.13 -5.46
CA ASP A 82 8.28 5.53 -6.32
C ASP A 82 7.97 5.27 -7.79
N GLU A 83 8.52 6.11 -8.66
CA GLU A 83 8.33 6.06 -10.12
C GLU A 83 9.20 4.96 -10.78
N ASP A 84 9.22 3.79 -10.16
CA ASP A 84 9.91 2.61 -10.66
C ASP A 84 8.99 1.38 -10.63
N ARG A 85 9.51 0.26 -11.14
CA ARG A 85 8.76 -1.00 -11.20
C ARG A 85 8.33 -1.54 -9.83
N GLU A 86 9.11 -1.27 -8.78
CA GLU A 86 8.83 -1.78 -7.45
C GLU A 86 7.73 -0.93 -6.79
N GLY A 87 7.82 0.39 -6.93
CA GLY A 87 6.78 1.32 -6.53
C GLY A 87 5.46 1.01 -7.23
N GLU A 88 5.47 0.79 -8.55
CA GLU A 88 4.27 0.44 -9.31
C GLU A 88 3.66 -0.88 -8.81
N ALA A 89 4.48 -1.89 -8.49
CA ALA A 89 4.00 -3.14 -7.91
C ALA A 89 3.40 -2.94 -6.51
N ILE A 90 4.00 -2.10 -5.67
CA ILE A 90 3.44 -1.73 -4.35
C ILE A 90 2.09 -1.04 -4.54
N SER A 91 1.99 -0.08 -5.46
CA SER A 91 0.75 0.63 -5.78
C SER A 91 -0.33 -0.30 -6.29
N TRP A 92 0.00 -1.21 -7.21
CA TRP A 92 -0.92 -2.26 -7.66
C TRP A 92 -1.35 -3.19 -6.52
N HIS A 93 -0.48 -3.39 -5.53
CA HIS A 93 -0.76 -4.26 -4.41
C HIS A 93 -1.72 -3.66 -3.37
N LEU A 94 -1.73 -2.34 -3.21
CA LEU A 94 -2.54 -1.54 -2.28
C LEU A 94 -4.03 -1.53 -2.66
#